data_AF-A0A813DFF6-F1
#
_entry.id   AF-A0A813DFF6-F1
#
_cell.length_a   1.000
_cell.length_b   1.000
_cell.length_c   1.000
_cell.angle_alpha   90.00
_cell.angle_beta   90.00
_cell.angle_gamma   90.00
#
_symmetry.space_group_name_H-M   'P 1'
#
loop_
_entity.id
_entity.type
_entity.pdbx_description
1 polymer ?
#
loop_
_entity_poly.entity_id
_entity_poly.type
_entity_poly.pdbx_seq_one_letter_code
_entity_poly.pdbx_strand_id
1 'polypeptide(L)'
;HAAIATTENIQGPYCAFVPTIIYALLGTSQHASVSSGAIAAILIADQLRPWENIEDRTQLASLLALISGAALVVMGLFKFSFAVRFLSHPTLSGFISGGSLLIILQQTRNLCGFRNFPHTDGLWAHIATLIKYLPQ
;
A
#
# COMPACT_ATOMS: atom_id res chain seq x y z
N HIS A 1 -5.02 -3.94 5.55
CA HIS A 1 -4.07 -3.77 4.42
C HIS A 1 -4.16 -4.87 3.38
N ALA A 2 -4.18 -6.17 3.74
CA ALA A 2 -4.34 -7.26 2.75
C ALA A 2 -5.59 -7.13 1.87
N ALA A 3 -6.75 -6.79 2.46
CA ALA A 3 -7.98 -6.53 1.70
C ALA A 3 -7.84 -5.36 0.71
N ILE A 4 -7.01 -4.35 1.02
CA ILE A 4 -6.75 -3.20 0.13
C ILE A 4 -5.80 -3.62 -0.98
N ALA A 5 -4.80 -4.45 -0.65
CA ALA A 5 -3.85 -5.05 -1.58
C ALA A 5 -4.47 -6.13 -2.47
N THR A 6 -5.78 -6.41 -2.34
CA THR A 6 -6.53 -7.39 -3.14
C THR A 6 -5.95 -8.81 -3.11
N THR A 7 -5.26 -9.13 -2.01
CA THR A 7 -4.72 -10.46 -1.70
C THR A 7 -5.57 -11.15 -0.65
N GLU A 8 -5.31 -12.44 -0.40
CA GLU A 8 -5.98 -13.15 0.68
C GLU A 8 -5.82 -12.44 2.03
N ASN A 9 -6.92 -12.32 2.77
CA ASN A 9 -6.94 -11.59 4.05
C ASN A 9 -5.99 -12.18 5.10
N ILE A 10 -5.64 -13.47 4.98
CA ILE A 10 -4.70 -14.14 5.89
C ILE A 10 -3.28 -13.57 5.82
N GLN A 11 -2.93 -12.90 4.71
CA GLN A 11 -1.63 -12.25 4.53
C GLN A 11 -1.47 -11.00 5.40
N GLY A 12 -2.56 -10.42 5.92
CA GLY A 12 -2.52 -9.24 6.78
C GLY A 12 -1.74 -9.47 8.08
N PRO A 13 -2.12 -10.46 8.89
CA PRO A 13 -1.38 -10.87 10.08
C PRO A 13 0.09 -11.20 9.79
N TYR A 14 0.39 -11.94 8.72
CA TYR A 14 1.77 -12.29 8.36
C TYR A 14 2.62 -11.03 8.10
N CYS A 15 2.09 -10.05 7.37
CA CYS A 15 2.76 -8.77 7.12
C CYS A 15 2.86 -7.85 8.34
N ALA A 16 2.13 -8.13 9.43
CA ALA A 16 2.24 -7.37 10.67
C ALA A 16 3.25 -8.00 11.63
N PHE A 17 3.18 -9.31 11.87
CA PHE A 17 4.01 -9.98 12.86
C PHE A 17 5.46 -10.18 12.40
N VAL A 18 5.66 -10.65 11.16
CA VAL A 18 7.00 -11.03 10.68
C VAL A 18 7.96 -9.83 10.64
N PRO A 19 7.60 -8.66 10.05
CA PRO A 19 8.51 -7.51 10.01
C PRO A 19 8.79 -6.94 11.39
N THR A 20 7.84 -6.99 12.32
CA THR A 20 8.04 -6.52 13.69
C THR A 20 9.05 -7.38 14.45
N ILE A 21 8.99 -8.72 14.32
CA ILE A 21 9.98 -9.61 14.95
C ILE A 21 11.37 -9.38 14.34
N ILE A 22 11.46 -9.26 13.02
CA ILE A 22 12.72 -8.98 12.33
C ILE A 22 13.30 -7.63 12.79
N TYR A 23 12.46 -6.59 12.88
CA TYR A 23 12.87 -5.26 13.34
C TYR A 23 13.26 -5.26 14.82
N ALA A 24 12.62 -6.05 15.68
CA ALA A 24 13.01 -6.16 17.08
C ALA A 24 14.43 -6.73 17.25
N LEU A 25 14.87 -7.60 16.34
CA LEU A 25 16.21 -8.21 16.37
C LEU A 25 17.30 -7.35 15.71
N LEU A 26 16.96 -6.67 14.61
CA LEU A 26 17.93 -5.96 13.76
C LEU A 26 17.82 -4.43 13.83
N GLY A 27 16.76 -3.91 14.46
CA GLY A 27 16.41 -2.50 14.46
C GLY A 27 17.30 -1.67 15.37
N THR A 28 17.68 -0.49 14.88
CA THR A 28 18.55 0.45 15.61
C THR A 28 17.77 1.50 16.40
N SER A 29 16.46 1.64 16.16
CA SER A 29 15.64 2.72 16.72
C SER A 29 14.45 2.17 17.51
N GLN A 30 14.40 2.51 18.79
CA GLN A 30 13.39 2.01 19.73
C GLN A 30 11.97 2.57 19.49
N HIS A 31 11.84 3.67 18.73
CA HIS A 31 10.55 4.34 18.49
C HIS A 31 10.00 4.15 17.07
N ALA A 32 10.73 3.47 16.18
CA ALA A 32 10.24 3.22 14.84
C ALA A 32 9.38 1.95 14.84
N SER A 33 8.09 2.10 14.53
CA SER A 33 7.19 0.97 14.33
C SER A 33 7.19 0.58 12.86
N VAL A 34 7.51 -0.69 12.57
CA VAL A 34 7.52 -1.24 11.21
C VAL A 34 6.31 -2.15 11.04
N SER A 35 5.44 -1.77 10.11
CA SER A 35 4.28 -2.56 9.70
C SER A 35 3.86 -2.21 8.27
N SER A 36 2.92 -2.97 7.71
CA SER A 36 2.36 -2.72 6.38
C SER A 36 1.74 -1.32 6.27
N GLY A 37 2.19 -0.54 5.29
CA GLY A 37 1.63 0.77 4.96
C GLY A 37 0.44 0.71 3.97
N ALA A 38 -0.54 1.60 4.14
CA ALA A 38 -1.72 1.67 3.28
C ALA A 38 -1.38 2.03 1.83
N ILE A 39 -0.50 3.00 1.61
CA ILE A 39 -0.11 3.44 0.25
C ILE A 39 0.53 2.29 -0.53
N ALA A 40 1.42 1.53 0.11
CA ALA A 40 2.05 0.36 -0.51
C ALA A 40 1.01 -0.69 -0.92
N ALA A 41 0.02 -0.97 -0.07
CA ALA A 41 -1.07 -1.89 -0.38
C ALA A 41 -1.87 -1.43 -1.61
N ILE A 42 -2.13 -0.13 -1.74
CA ILE A 42 -2.84 0.43 -2.89
C ILE A 42 -2.02 0.29 -4.18
N LEU A 43 -0.72 0.58 -4.15
CA LEU A 43 0.16 0.43 -5.31
C LEU A 43 0.30 -1.02 -5.75
N ILE A 44 0.36 -1.95 -4.79
CA ILE A 44 0.35 -3.39 -5.07
C ILE A 44 -0.98 -3.77 -5.74
N ALA A 45 -2.12 -3.32 -5.20
CA ALA A 45 -3.42 -3.59 -5.81
C ALA A 45 -3.55 -3.04 -7.23
N ASP A 46 -3.01 -1.84 -7.49
CA ASP A 46 -2.96 -1.19 -8.80
C ASP A 46 -2.12 -2.00 -9.80
N GLN A 47 -0.93 -2.43 -9.39
CA GLN A 47 -0.06 -3.23 -10.24
C GLN A 47 -0.60 -4.63 -10.52
N LEU A 48 -1.27 -5.26 -9.55
CA LEU A 48 -1.85 -6.59 -9.72
C LEU A 48 -3.25 -6.59 -10.35
N ARG A 49 -3.73 -5.46 -10.87
CA ARG A 49 -5.04 -5.36 -11.55
C ARG A 49 -5.28 -6.35 -12.69
N PRO A 50 -4.30 -6.63 -13.57
CA PRO A 50 -4.52 -7.52 -14.72
C PRO A 50 -4.85 -8.97 -14.33
N TRP A 51 -4.57 -9.37 -13.09
CA TRP A 51 -4.76 -10.74 -12.62
C TRP A 51 -6.05 -10.83 -11.79
N GLU A 52 -7.01 -11.64 -12.24
CA GLU A 52 -8.30 -11.82 -11.56
C GLU A 52 -8.25 -12.85 -10.43
N ASN A 53 -7.43 -13.91 -10.57
CA ASN A 53 -7.32 -14.98 -9.58
C ASN A 53 -6.62 -14.50 -8.30
N ILE A 54 -7.24 -14.77 -7.15
CA ILE A 54 -6.70 -14.31 -5.86
C ILE A 54 -5.42 -15.04 -5.45
N GLU A 55 -5.29 -16.32 -5.82
CA GLU A 55 -4.08 -17.13 -5.57
C GLU A 55 -2.89 -16.64 -6.39
N ASP A 56 -3.11 -16.30 -7.66
CA ASP A 56 -2.04 -15.73 -8.50
C ASP A 56 -1.60 -14.36 -7.96
N ARG A 57 -2.55 -13.57 -7.45
CA ARG A 57 -2.25 -12.26 -6.83
C ARG A 57 -1.44 -12.40 -5.55
N THR A 58 -1.74 -13.36 -4.68
CA THR A 58 -0.96 -13.57 -3.45
C THR A 58 0.47 -13.99 -3.78
N GLN A 59 0.64 -14.90 -4.73
CA GLN A 59 1.97 -15.34 -5.18
C GLN A 59 2.77 -14.19 -5.78
N LEU A 60 2.20 -13.44 -6.72
CA LEU A 60 2.87 -12.28 -7.34
C LEU A 60 3.17 -11.16 -6.33
N ALA A 61 2.26 -10.88 -5.39
CA ALA A 61 2.50 -9.91 -4.33
C ALA A 61 3.66 -10.34 -3.42
N SER A 62 3.76 -11.64 -3.10
CA SER A 62 4.88 -12.18 -2.30
C SER A 62 6.22 -12.06 -3.03
N LEU A 63 6.23 -12.30 -4.35
CA LEU A 63 7.42 -12.15 -5.19
C LEU A 63 7.85 -10.67 -5.31
N LEU A 64 6.88 -9.77 -5.48
CA LEU A 64 7.14 -8.33 -5.49
C LEU A 64 7.70 -7.85 -4.15
N ALA A 65 7.17 -8.35 -3.04
CA ALA A 65 7.69 -8.06 -1.70
C ALA A 65 9.13 -8.58 -1.53
N LEU A 66 9.43 -9.78 -2.02
CA LEU A 66 10.77 -10.36 -1.98
C LEU A 66 11.78 -9.53 -2.80
N ILE A 67 11.42 -9.15 -4.03
CA ILE A 67 12.28 -8.34 -4.90
C ILE A 67 12.50 -6.95 -4.30
N SER A 68 11.45 -6.32 -3.78
CA SER A 68 11.53 -5.02 -3.10
C SER A 68 12.42 -5.10 -1.85
N GLY A 69 12.26 -6.15 -1.03
CA GLY A 69 13.10 -6.40 0.13
C GLY A 69 14.57 -6.61 -0.24
N ALA A 70 14.84 -7.42 -1.27
CA ALA A 70 16.19 -7.62 -1.77
C ALA A 70 16.81 -6.31 -2.29
N ALA A 71 16.04 -5.52 -3.05
CA ALA A 71 16.49 -4.21 -3.52
C ALA A 71 16.80 -3.25 -2.36
N LEU A 72 15.98 -3.24 -1.30
CA LEU A 72 16.24 -2.44 -0.10
C LEU A 72 17.51 -2.90 0.65
N VAL A 73 17.76 -4.20 0.74
CA VAL A 73 18.99 -4.75 1.33
C VAL A 73 20.21 -4.32 0.50
N VAL A 74 20.14 -4.45 -0.83
CA VAL A 74 21.19 -4.00 -1.74
C VAL A 74 21.44 -2.50 -1.61
N MET A 75 20.40 -1.67 -1.60
CA MET A 75 20.51 -0.22 -1.39
C MET A 75 21.12 0.10 -0.01
N GLY A 76 20.77 -0.65 1.03
CA GLY A 76 21.35 -0.53 2.37
C GLY A 76 22.84 -0.86 2.41
N LEU A 77 23.26 -1.91 1.72
CA LEU A 77 24.67 -2.32 1.57
C LEU A 77 25.49 -1.22 0.87
N PHE A 78 24.95 -0.61 -0.19
CA PHE A 78 25.56 0.52 -0.88
C PHE A 78 25.39 1.87 -0.15
N LYS A 79 24.77 1.88 1.04
CA LYS A 79 24.46 3.10 1.83
C LYS A 79 23.75 4.17 1.00
N PHE A 80 22.84 3.76 0.12
CA PHE A 80 22.07 4.66 -0.73
C PHE A 80 21.06 5.54 0.06
N SER A 81 21.03 5.40 1.40
CA SER A 81 20.32 6.29 2.33
C SER A 81 20.66 7.78 2.15
N PHE A 82 21.77 8.12 1.48
CA PHE A 82 22.07 9.48 1.05
C PHE A 82 20.99 10.09 0.16
N ALA A 83 20.40 9.32 -0.76
CA ALA A 83 19.37 9.83 -1.67
C ALA A 83 18.11 10.28 -0.92
N VAL A 84 17.74 9.57 0.15
CA VAL A 84 16.57 9.91 0.99
C VAL A 84 16.77 11.26 1.70
N ARG A 85 18.02 11.67 1.96
CA ARG A 85 18.32 12.99 2.57
C ARG A 85 18.06 14.17 1.63
N PHE A 86 17.94 13.95 0.32
CA PHE A 86 17.57 15.00 -0.64
C PHE A 86 16.06 15.18 -0.79
N LEU A 87 15.24 14.30 -0.18
CA LEU A 87 13.81 14.52 -0.12
C LEU A 87 13.53 15.66 0.85
N SER A 88 13.10 16.79 0.31
CA SER A 88 12.75 17.95 1.12
C SER A 88 11.51 17.66 1.98
N HIS A 89 11.44 18.29 3.15
CA HIS A 89 10.27 18.23 4.02
C HIS A 89 8.93 18.52 3.29
N PRO A 90 8.81 19.54 2.41
CA PRO A 90 7.57 19.78 1.69
C PRO A 90 7.22 18.68 0.68
N THR A 91 8.19 18.04 0.03
CA THR A 91 7.93 16.90 -0.88
C THR A 91 7.36 15.70 -0.13
N LEU A 92 7.93 15.37 1.02
CA LEU A 92 7.45 14.28 1.86
C LEU A 92 6.04 14.58 2.41
N SER A 93 5.82 15.80 2.89
CA SER A 93 4.51 16.24 3.37
C SER A 93 3.44 16.19 2.26
N GLY A 94 3.77 16.66 1.06
CA GLY A 94 2.89 16.58 -0.11
C GLY A 94 2.54 15.13 -0.49
N PHE A 95 3.53 14.24 -0.48
CA PHE A 95 3.31 12.81 -0.74
C PHE A 95 2.40 12.16 0.30
N ILE A 96 2.61 12.43 1.60
CA ILE A 96 1.77 11.88 2.68
C ILE A 96 0.34 12.42 2.60
N SER A 97 0.17 13.73 2.34
CA SER A 97 -1.13 14.37 2.19
C SER A 97 -1.89 13.86 0.95
N GLY A 98 -1.20 13.71 -0.18
CA GLY A 98 -1.79 13.12 -1.38
C GLY A 98 -2.17 11.64 -1.16
N GLY A 99 -1.31 10.88 -0.49
CA GLY A 99 -1.56 9.49 -0.12
C GLY A 99 -2.74 9.32 0.81
N SER A 100 -2.92 10.20 1.81
CA SER A 100 -4.06 10.15 2.73
C SER A 100 -5.37 10.44 2.02
N LEU A 101 -5.41 11.43 1.12
CA LEU A 101 -6.58 11.73 0.29
C LEU A 101 -6.95 10.53 -0.59
N LEU A 102 -5.95 9.90 -1.20
CA LEU A 102 -6.15 8.71 -2.04
C LEU A 102 -6.71 7.53 -1.22
N ILE A 103 -6.19 7.30 -0.01
CA ILE A 103 -6.71 6.27 0.90
C ILE A 103 -8.18 6.55 1.24
N ILE A 104 -8.52 7.79 1.62
CA ILE A 104 -9.91 8.16 1.95
C ILE A 104 -10.83 7.80 0.78
N LEU A 105 -10.48 8.24 -0.43
CA LEU A 105 -11.30 8.00 -1.61
C LEU A 105 -11.47 6.52 -1.93
N GLN A 106 -10.41 5.72 -1.79
CA GLN A 106 -10.51 4.27 -2.01
C GLN A 106 -11.29 3.53 -0.91
N GLN A 107 -11.29 4.05 0.32
CA GLN A 107 -12.09 3.46 1.41
C GLN A 107 -13.55 3.94 1.41
N THR A 108 -13.89 5.05 0.74
CA THR A 108 -15.28 5.54 0.63
C THR A 108 -16.22 4.47 0.08
N ARG A 109 -15.77 3.65 -0.88
CA ARG A 109 -16.56 2.49 -1.38
C ARG A 109 -16.95 1.53 -0.26
N ASN A 110 -16.00 1.19 0.61
CA ASN A 110 -16.22 0.27 1.72
C ASN A 110 -17.14 0.88 2.78
N LEU A 111 -17.02 2.19 3.03
CA LEU A 111 -17.85 2.91 4.00
C LEU A 111 -19.31 3.10 3.55
N CYS A 112 -19.54 3.38 2.26
CA CYS A 112 -20.89 3.58 1.73
C CYS A 112 -21.64 2.27 1.43
N GLY A 113 -21.04 1.10 1.62
CA GLY A 113 -21.71 -0.19 1.49
C GLY A 113 -22.10 -0.58 0.05
N PHE A 114 -21.65 0.16 -0.96
CA PHE A 114 -21.99 -0.11 -2.35
C PHE A 114 -21.23 -1.34 -2.88
N ARG A 115 -21.97 -2.45 -3.05
CA ARG A 115 -21.44 -3.77 -3.43
C ARG A 115 -20.91 -3.81 -4.87
N ASN A 116 -21.56 -3.09 -5.80
CA ASN A 116 -21.24 -3.06 -7.24
C ASN A 116 -20.76 -1.67 -7.72
N PHE A 117 -19.69 -1.14 -7.13
CA PHE A 117 -19.05 0.07 -7.67
C PHE A 117 -18.14 -0.30 -8.85
N PRO A 118 -18.32 0.30 -10.04
CA PRO A 118 -17.40 0.09 -11.15
C PRO A 118 -16.01 0.62 -10.77
N HIS A 119 -14.99 -0.22 -10.95
CA HIS A 119 -13.60 0.22 -10.80
C HIS A 119 -13.35 1.27 -11.87
N THR A 120 -12.99 2.49 -11.46
CA THR A 120 -12.85 3.60 -12.40
C THR A 120 -11.42 4.12 -12.34
N ASP A 121 -10.80 4.25 -13.51
CA ASP A 121 -9.42 4.69 -13.65
C ASP A 121 -9.36 6.22 -13.47
N GLY A 122 -8.84 6.65 -12.33
CA GLY A 122 -8.59 8.06 -12.03
C GLY A 122 -9.51 8.67 -10.98
N LEU A 123 -8.93 9.63 -10.25
CA LEU A 123 -9.58 10.35 -9.14
C LEU A 123 -10.90 11.00 -9.55
N TRP A 124 -10.90 11.71 -10.68
CA TRP A 124 -12.08 12.40 -11.19
C TRP A 124 -13.22 11.45 -11.53
N ALA A 125 -12.87 10.30 -12.09
CA ALA A 125 -13.83 9.30 -12.49
C ALA A 125 -14.43 8.60 -11.26
N HIS A 126 -13.61 8.34 -10.23
CA HIS A 126 -14.07 7.86 -8.93
C HIS A 126 -15.04 8.84 -8.24
N ILE A 127 -14.70 10.13 -8.22
CA ILE A 127 -15.55 11.19 -7.65
C ILE A 127 -16.87 11.31 -8.43
N ALA A 128 -16.81 11.29 -9.76
CA ALA A 128 -18.00 11.34 -10.61
C ALA A 128 -18.93 10.13 -10.38
N THR A 129 -18.37 8.93 -10.17
CA THR A 129 -19.17 7.75 -9.83
C THR A 129 -19.76 7.82 -8.43
N LEU A 130 -19.04 8.38 -7.44
CA LEU A 130 -19.57 8.62 -6.09
C LEU A 130 -20.75 9.58 -6.11
N ILE A 131 -20.67 10.68 -6.86
CA ILE A 131 -21.78 11.64 -7.00
C ILE A 131 -22.98 11.01 -7.70
N LYS A 132 -22.76 10.13 -8.70
CA LYS A 132 -23.84 9.45 -9.42
C LYS A 132 -24.54 8.35 -8.61
N TYR A 133 -23.83 7.66 -7.72
CA TYR A 133 -24.37 6.55 -6.94
C TYR A 133 -24.82 6.94 -5.53
N LEU A 134 -24.51 8.17 -5.07
CA LEU A 134 -25.12 8.70 -3.86
C LEU A 134 -26.63 8.86 -4.14
N PRO A 135 -27.52 8.14 -3.41
CA PRO A 135 -28.93 8.44 -3.48
C PRO A 135 -29.13 9.88 -2.98
N GLN A 136 -30.07 10.59 -3.62
CA GLN A 136 -30.60 11.83 -3.04
C GLN A 136 -31.26 11.53 -1.70
#